data_AF-A0A6G1E9F8-F1
#
_entry.id   AF-A0A6G1E9F8-F1
#
_cell.length_a   1.000
_cell.length_b   1.000
_cell.length_c   1.000
_cell.angle_alpha   90.00
_cell.angle_beta   90.00
_cell.angle_gamma   90.00
#
_symmetry.space_group_name_H-M   'P 1'
#
loop_
_entity.id
_entity.type
_entity.pdbx_description
1 polymer ?
#
loop_
_entity_poly.entity_id
_entity_poly.type
_entity_poly.pdbx_seq_one_letter_code
_entity_poly.pdbx_strand_id
1 'polypeptide(L)'
;MLQIQPDKDIVVEFIKNEDHKYVRVLGAFYLRLTGTVADVYQYLEPLYNDYRKIRRKLSDGKFTLTHVDEFIDELLTKDYSCDTALPRIQKRWVLEASGTLEPRRSALEDDFEEEEDKEDEQPMDVDEPNSREKHDHYRGRSPTRERDRDRKHERHHRAM
;
A
#
# COMPACT_ATOMS: atom_id res chain seq x y z
N MET A 1 26.24 -13.42 -9.16
CA MET A 1 25.77 -12.77 -10.41
C MET A 1 26.81 -11.83 -10.99
N LEU A 2 27.48 -10.98 -10.20
CA LEU A 2 28.51 -10.05 -10.71
C LEU A 2 29.64 -10.72 -11.51
N GLN A 3 30.07 -11.92 -11.13
CA GLN A 3 31.12 -12.63 -11.86
C GLN A 3 30.67 -13.16 -13.23
N ILE A 4 29.41 -13.56 -13.36
CA ILE A 4 28.87 -14.17 -14.57
C ILE A 4 28.28 -13.14 -15.55
N GLN A 5 28.11 -11.89 -15.10
CA GLN A 5 27.58 -10.76 -15.87
C GLN A 5 26.43 -11.16 -16.79
N PRO A 6 25.27 -11.59 -16.24
CA PRO A 6 24.14 -11.98 -17.05
C PRO A 6 23.66 -10.82 -17.92
N ASP A 7 23.09 -11.15 -19.06
CA ASP A 7 22.43 -10.17 -19.91
C ASP A 7 21.28 -9.49 -19.18
N LYS A 8 21.01 -8.24 -19.57
CA LYS A 8 19.96 -7.41 -18.96
C LYS A 8 18.59 -8.10 -19.00
N ASP A 9 18.29 -8.84 -20.07
CA ASP A 9 17.02 -9.54 -20.22
C ASP A 9 16.80 -10.60 -19.14
N ILE A 10 17.85 -11.34 -18.77
CA ILE A 10 17.80 -12.34 -17.69
C ILE A 10 17.52 -11.66 -16.34
N VAL A 11 18.13 -10.49 -16.10
CA VAL A 11 17.89 -9.71 -14.88
C VAL A 11 16.45 -9.21 -14.82
N VAL A 12 15.92 -8.75 -15.96
CA VAL A 12 14.52 -8.32 -16.07
C VAL A 12 13.57 -9.49 -15.84
N GLU A 13 13.88 -10.68 -16.36
CA GLU A 13 13.12 -11.90 -16.05
C GLU A 13 13.13 -12.24 -14.56
N PHE A 14 14.27 -12.05 -13.89
CA PHE A 14 14.37 -12.28 -12.44
C PHE A 14 13.51 -11.31 -11.65
N ILE A 15 13.41 -10.05 -12.09
CA ILE A 15 12.56 -9.02 -11.48
C ILE A 15 11.07 -9.35 -11.72
N LYS A 16 10.72 -9.75 -12.94
CA LYS A 16 9.36 -10.15 -13.33
C LYS A 16 8.89 -11.43 -12.66
N ASN A 17 9.80 -12.27 -12.16
CA ASN A 17 9.45 -13.49 -11.45
C ASN A 17 8.68 -13.19 -10.15
N GLU A 18 7.39 -13.54 -10.14
CA GLU A 18 6.50 -13.37 -9.00
C GLU A 18 6.44 -14.57 -8.07
N ASP A 19 7.04 -15.71 -8.41
CA ASP A 19 6.98 -16.91 -7.56
C ASP A 19 8.06 -16.86 -6.48
N HIS A 20 9.21 -16.26 -6.81
CA HIS A 20 10.38 -16.26 -5.95
C HIS A 20 10.80 -14.85 -5.52
N LYS A 21 10.27 -14.39 -4.39
CA LYS A 21 10.59 -13.08 -3.79
C LYS A 21 12.09 -12.79 -3.65
N TYR A 22 12.92 -13.80 -3.33
CA TYR A 22 14.36 -13.59 -3.20
C TYR A 22 15.08 -13.49 -4.55
N VAL A 23 14.55 -14.12 -5.61
CA VAL A 23 15.09 -13.97 -6.98
C VAL A 23 14.81 -12.56 -7.47
N ARG A 24 13.60 -12.06 -7.24
CA ARG A 24 13.20 -10.67 -7.51
C ARG A 24 14.11 -9.67 -6.79
N VAL A 25 14.29 -9.83 -5.48
CA VAL A 25 15.18 -8.98 -4.67
C VAL A 25 16.64 -9.04 -5.15
N LEU A 26 17.12 -10.22 -5.55
CA LEU A 26 18.47 -10.38 -6.09
C LEU A 26 18.63 -9.68 -7.44
N GLY A 27 17.63 -9.79 -8.33
CA GLY A 27 17.60 -9.09 -9.61
C GLY A 27 17.59 -7.57 -9.43
N ALA A 28 16.76 -7.07 -8.52
CA ALA A 28 16.72 -5.67 -8.12
C ALA A 28 18.08 -5.16 -7.61
N PHE A 29 18.72 -5.92 -6.71
CA PHE A 29 20.05 -5.56 -6.18
C PHE A 29 21.13 -5.54 -7.26
N TYR A 30 21.11 -6.51 -8.18
CA TYR A 30 22.04 -6.54 -9.30
C TYR A 30 21.82 -5.35 -10.25
N LEU A 31 20.57 -5.07 -10.62
CA LEU A 31 20.24 -3.93 -11.47
C LEU A 31 20.68 -2.61 -10.84
N ARG A 32 20.54 -2.46 -9.52
CA ARG A 32 21.00 -1.27 -8.80
C ARG A 32 22.52 -1.06 -8.88
N LEU A 33 23.30 -2.13 -8.99
CA LEU A 33 24.77 -2.08 -9.04
C LEU A 33 25.30 -1.85 -10.46
N THR A 34 24.68 -2.45 -11.48
CA THR A 34 25.23 -2.48 -12.85
C THR A 34 24.38 -1.73 -13.88
N GLY A 35 23.14 -1.41 -13.56
CA GLY A 35 22.19 -0.76 -14.46
C GLY A 35 22.43 0.73 -14.60
N THR A 36 21.84 1.31 -15.66
CA THR A 36 21.78 2.78 -15.80
C THR A 36 20.79 3.35 -14.81
N VAL A 37 20.96 4.62 -14.41
CA VAL A 37 20.07 5.26 -13.43
C VAL A 37 18.61 5.28 -13.93
N ALA A 38 18.39 5.43 -15.24
CA ALA A 38 17.07 5.37 -15.85
C ALA A 38 16.41 3.98 -15.68
N ASP A 39 17.15 2.91 -15.98
CA ASP A 39 16.67 1.54 -15.83
C ASP A 39 16.36 1.19 -14.37
N VAL A 40 17.23 1.64 -13.46
CA VAL A 40 17.08 1.45 -12.02
C VAL A 40 15.71 1.98 -11.57
N TYR A 41 15.37 3.21 -11.92
CA TYR A 41 14.07 3.79 -11.60
C TYR A 41 12.92 3.06 -12.32
N GLN A 42 13.03 2.81 -13.63
CA GLN A 42 11.97 2.17 -14.41
C GLN A 42 11.57 0.77 -13.91
N TYR A 43 12.54 -0.05 -13.50
CA TYR A 43 12.28 -1.44 -13.10
C TYR A 43 12.12 -1.64 -11.59
N LEU A 44 12.70 -0.77 -10.75
CA LEU A 44 12.55 -0.88 -9.30
C LEU A 44 11.26 -0.23 -8.81
N GLU A 45 10.76 0.81 -9.47
CA GLU A 45 9.56 1.51 -9.01
C GLU A 45 8.30 0.64 -8.96
N PRO A 46 8.02 -0.24 -9.94
CA PRO A 46 6.89 -1.15 -9.86
C PRO A 46 7.00 -2.13 -8.68
N LEU A 47 8.20 -2.38 -8.16
CA LEU A 47 8.41 -3.28 -7.03
C LEU A 47 7.99 -2.68 -5.68
N TYR A 48 7.67 -1.39 -5.62
CA TYR A 48 7.06 -0.78 -4.43
C TYR A 48 5.68 -1.37 -4.11
N ASN A 49 5.01 -1.98 -5.09
CA ASN A 49 3.72 -2.65 -4.89
C ASN A 49 3.87 -4.06 -4.29
N ASP A 50 5.10 -4.53 -4.04
CA ASP A 50 5.37 -5.84 -3.46
C ASP A 50 5.55 -5.74 -1.93
N TYR A 51 4.48 -6.05 -1.19
CA TYR A 51 4.46 -6.02 0.28
C TYR A 51 4.85 -7.36 0.93
N ARG A 52 5.50 -8.27 0.19
CA ARG A 52 5.83 -9.59 0.72
C ARG A 52 6.93 -9.49 1.78
N LYS A 53 6.76 -10.26 2.84
CA LYS A 53 7.73 -10.37 3.93
C LYS A 53 8.97 -11.14 3.51
N ILE A 54 10.14 -10.56 3.72
CA ILE A 54 11.47 -11.15 3.53
C ILE A 54 12.23 -11.20 4.86
N ARG A 55 13.17 -12.14 4.99
CA ARG A 55 14.05 -12.23 6.16
C ARG A 55 15.39 -11.60 5.82
N ARG A 56 15.76 -10.56 6.54
CA ARG A 56 17.07 -9.90 6.45
C ARG A 56 17.97 -10.42 7.56
N LYS A 57 19.19 -10.82 7.20
CA LYS A 57 20.23 -11.18 8.17
C LYS A 57 20.96 -9.90 8.60
N LEU A 58 20.99 -9.63 9.90
CA LEU A 58 21.80 -8.56 10.50
C LEU A 58 23.27 -9.00 10.62
N SER A 59 24.17 -8.03 10.77
CA SER A 59 25.61 -8.28 11.00
C SER A 59 25.87 -9.08 12.29
N ASP A 60 24.96 -8.99 13.28
CA ASP A 60 24.97 -9.78 14.53
C ASP A 60 24.49 -11.25 14.33
N GLY A 61 24.22 -11.67 13.09
CA GLY A 61 23.74 -13.02 12.77
C GLY A 61 22.26 -13.27 13.06
N LYS A 62 21.57 -12.33 13.72
CA LYS A 62 20.12 -12.38 13.94
C LYS A 62 19.35 -12.11 12.65
N PHE A 63 18.15 -12.66 12.56
CA PHE A 63 17.23 -12.42 11.44
C PHE A 63 16.14 -11.43 11.85
N THR A 64 15.94 -10.40 11.05
CA THR A 64 14.82 -9.47 11.16
C THR A 64 13.84 -9.70 10.02
N LEU A 65 12.56 -9.54 10.30
CA LEU A 65 11.52 -9.51 9.27
C LEU A 65 11.48 -8.10 8.67
N THR A 66 11.56 -8.00 7.35
CA THR A 66 11.40 -6.75 6.59
C THR A 66 10.49 -7.02 5.39
N HIS A 67 10.14 -5.98 4.64
CA HIS A 67 9.32 -6.10 3.44
C HIS A 67 10.15 -5.86 2.17
N VAL A 68 9.61 -6.22 0.99
CA VAL A 68 10.32 -6.05 -0.29
C VAL A 68 10.37 -4.57 -0.66
N ASP A 69 9.24 -3.86 -0.64
CA ASP A 69 9.14 -2.40 -0.78
C ASP A 69 10.14 -1.63 0.09
N GLU A 70 10.25 -1.95 1.38
CA GLU A 70 11.24 -1.36 2.30
C GLU A 70 12.69 -1.57 1.83
N PHE A 71 12.98 -2.76 1.27
CA PHE A 71 14.29 -3.06 0.73
C PHE A 71 14.57 -2.30 -0.57
N ILE A 72 13.57 -2.18 -1.45
CA ILE A 72 13.69 -1.40 -2.69
C ILE A 72 13.93 0.09 -2.37
N ASP A 73 13.23 0.63 -1.38
CA ASP A 73 13.46 2.00 -0.90
C ASP A 73 14.88 2.20 -0.39
N GLU A 74 15.37 1.26 0.42
CA GLU A 74 16.74 1.26 0.91
C GLU A 74 17.77 1.28 -0.23
N LEU A 75 17.52 0.57 -1.34
CA LEU A 75 18.39 0.58 -2.51
C LEU A 75 18.40 1.91 -3.28
N LEU A 76 17.27 2.61 -3.33
CA LEU A 76 17.14 3.88 -4.06
C LEU A 76 17.61 5.08 -3.23
N THR A 77 17.41 5.04 -1.92
CA THR A 77 17.67 6.18 -1.04
C THR A 77 19.05 6.14 -0.39
N LYS A 78 19.59 4.94 -0.09
CA LYS A 78 20.86 4.81 0.63
C LYS A 78 22.04 4.57 -0.31
N ASP A 79 23.21 5.01 0.13
CA ASP A 79 24.49 4.81 -0.57
C ASP A 79 25.18 3.49 -0.16
N TYR A 80 24.62 2.76 0.81
CA TYR A 80 25.18 1.51 1.33
C TYR A 80 24.06 0.54 1.71
N SER A 81 24.14 -0.68 1.19
CA SER A 81 23.17 -1.75 1.49
C SER A 81 23.84 -3.13 1.38
N CYS A 82 23.37 -4.10 2.17
CA CYS A 82 23.88 -5.48 2.19
C CYS A 82 25.42 -5.57 2.23
N ASP A 83 26.04 -4.79 3.12
CA ASP A 83 27.49 -4.68 3.27
C ASP A 83 28.26 -4.28 1.99
N THR A 84 27.56 -3.65 1.05
CA THR A 84 28.10 -3.23 -0.25
C THR A 84 27.82 -1.74 -0.45
N ALA A 85 28.85 -1.00 -0.85
CA ALA A 85 28.69 0.39 -1.26
C ALA A 85 28.02 0.46 -2.64
N LEU A 86 26.89 1.18 -2.72
CA LEU A 86 26.13 1.32 -3.95
C LEU A 86 26.71 2.48 -4.79
N PRO A 87 26.73 2.37 -6.13
CA PRO A 87 27.05 3.51 -6.99
C PRO A 87 26.10 4.68 -6.71
N ARG A 88 26.63 5.90 -6.59
CA ARG A 88 25.81 7.10 -6.37
C ARG A 88 24.89 7.32 -7.56
N ILE A 89 23.60 7.49 -7.27
CA ILE A 89 22.59 7.84 -8.28
C ILE A 89 22.17 9.29 -8.11
N GLN A 90 21.88 9.94 -9.23
CA GLN A 90 21.33 11.29 -9.21
C GLN A 90 19.88 11.23 -8.74
N LYS A 91 19.48 12.23 -7.95
CA LYS A 91 18.09 12.35 -7.49
C LYS A 91 17.15 12.49 -8.68
N ARG A 92 15.96 11.89 -8.56
CA ARG A 92 14.95 11.84 -9.62
C ARG A 92 14.66 13.20 -10.29
N TRP A 93 14.43 14.25 -9.51
CA TRP A 93 14.13 15.60 -10.04
C TRP A 93 15.19 16.15 -11.00
N VAL A 94 16.47 15.77 -10.81
CA VAL A 94 17.56 16.16 -11.72
C VAL A 94 17.44 15.43 -13.06
N LEU A 95 17.02 14.18 -13.03
CA LEU A 95 16.84 13.36 -14.22
C LEU A 95 15.59 13.77 -15.00
N GLU A 96 14.50 14.11 -14.31
CA GLU A 96 13.29 14.69 -14.90
C GLU A 96 13.61 16.05 -15.55
N ALA A 97 14.36 16.92 -14.87
CA ALA A 97 14.79 18.20 -15.42
C ALA A 97 15.71 18.06 -16.65
N SER A 98 16.48 16.96 -16.73
CA SER A 98 17.32 16.64 -17.88
C SER A 98 16.57 15.98 -19.05
N GLY A 99 15.29 15.60 -18.85
CA GLY A 99 14.49 14.87 -19.84
C GLY A 99 14.92 13.42 -20.07
N THR A 100 15.78 12.88 -19.21
CA THR A 100 16.26 11.48 -19.30
C THR A 100 15.23 10.49 -18.75
N LEU A 101 14.34 10.95 -17.87
CA LEU A 101 13.25 10.17 -17.28
C LEU A 101 11.95 10.94 -17.41
N GLU A 102 10.88 10.22 -17.74
CA GLU A 102 9.52 10.75 -17.66
C GLU A 102 9.10 10.94 -16.19
N PRO A 103 8.16 11.87 -15.92
CA PRO A 103 7.59 12.05 -14.59
C PRO A 103 7.12 10.71 -14.01
N ARG A 104 7.28 10.53 -12.70
CA ARG A 104 6.79 9.33 -12.00
C ARG A 104 5.30 9.13 -12.29
N ARG A 105 4.92 7.95 -12.75
CA ARG A 105 3.55 7.46 -12.62
C ARG A 105 3.49 6.55 -11.41
N SER A 106 2.88 7.03 -10.32
CA SER A 106 2.66 6.19 -9.15
C SER A 106 1.36 5.41 -9.33
N ALA A 107 1.36 4.11 -9.05
CA ALA A 107 0.12 3.31 -9.10
C ALA A 107 -0.96 3.80 -8.10
N LEU A 108 -0.56 4.54 -7.06
CA LEU A 108 -1.48 5.18 -6.12
C LEU A 108 -2.09 6.48 -6.67
N GLU A 109 -1.49 7.09 -7.69
CA GLU A 109 -2.03 8.31 -8.32
C GLU A 109 -3.32 7.95 -9.07
N ASP A 110 -3.34 6.79 -9.76
CA ASP A 110 -4.55 6.22 -10.37
C ASP A 110 -5.63 5.90 -9.30
N ASP A 111 -5.25 5.38 -8.12
CA ASP A 111 -6.20 5.06 -7.03
C ASP A 111 -6.78 6.33 -6.35
N PHE A 112 -6.02 7.44 -6.29
CA PHE A 112 -6.48 8.71 -5.74
C PHE A 112 -7.40 9.47 -6.71
N GLU A 113 -7.13 9.42 -8.01
CA GLU A 113 -8.04 9.97 -9.04
C GLU A 113 -9.41 9.27 -8.99
N GLU A 114 -9.46 7.96 -8.75
CA GLU A 114 -10.72 7.20 -8.58
C GLU A 114 -11.49 7.51 -7.28
N GLU A 115 -10.86 8.10 -6.25
CA GLU A 115 -11.55 8.57 -5.04
C GLU A 115 -12.07 10.01 -5.19
N GLU A 116 -11.34 10.90 -5.88
CA GLU A 116 -11.83 12.26 -6.18
C GLU A 116 -13.10 12.23 -7.05
N ASP A 117 -13.17 11.33 -8.05
CA ASP A 117 -14.36 11.15 -8.89
C ASP A 117 -15.60 10.68 -8.10
N LYS A 118 -15.42 10.05 -6.93
CA LYS A 118 -16.54 9.58 -6.06
C LYS A 118 -17.02 10.65 -5.09
N GLU A 119 -16.20 11.65 -4.75
CA GLU A 119 -16.62 12.76 -3.89
C GLU A 119 -17.39 13.84 -4.67
N ASP A 120 -17.11 14.03 -5.97
CA ASP A 120 -17.83 14.95 -6.85
C ASP A 120 -19.23 14.43 -7.31
N GLU A 121 -19.53 13.15 -7.09
CA GLU A 121 -20.86 12.55 -7.37
C GLU A 121 -21.85 12.62 -6.19
N GLN A 122 -21.51 13.25 -5.06
CA GLN A 122 -22.53 13.55 -4.05
C GLN A 122 -23.37 14.76 -4.50
N PRO A 123 -24.65 14.59 -4.89
CA PRO A 123 -25.48 15.74 -5.22
C PRO A 123 -25.69 16.57 -3.95
N MET A 124 -25.25 17.82 -3.99
CA MET A 124 -25.75 18.83 -3.06
C MET A 124 -27.25 18.97 -3.31
N ASP A 125 -28.09 18.36 -2.47
CA ASP A 125 -29.53 18.61 -2.43
C ASP A 125 -29.74 20.10 -2.07
N VAL A 126 -29.94 20.91 -3.11
CA VAL A 126 -30.36 22.31 -3.01
C VAL A 126 -31.85 22.30 -2.71
N ASP A 127 -32.22 22.33 -1.42
CA ASP A 127 -33.62 22.46 -1.01
C ASP A 127 -33.96 23.96 -0.86
N GLU A 128 -34.69 24.52 -1.85
CA GLU A 128 -35.19 25.90 -1.83
C GLU A 128 -36.75 25.91 -1.90
N PRO A 129 -37.45 26.79 -1.17
CA PRO A 129 -38.77 26.51 -0.62
C PRO A 129 -39.95 26.98 -1.51
N ASN A 130 -41.14 26.40 -1.30
CA ASN A 130 -42.39 27.10 -0.87
C ASN A 130 -43.72 26.50 -1.41
N SER A 131 -44.47 25.87 -0.49
CA SER A 131 -45.95 25.90 -0.29
C SER A 131 -46.98 25.59 -1.40
N ARG A 132 -47.79 24.53 -1.19
CA ARG A 132 -49.24 24.63 -0.82
C ARG A 132 -49.98 23.28 -0.66
N GLU A 133 -50.39 23.04 0.59
CA GLU A 133 -51.67 22.50 1.11
C GLU A 133 -52.35 21.19 0.60
N LYS A 134 -52.60 20.33 1.62
CA LYS A 134 -53.80 19.53 1.95
C LYS A 134 -53.99 18.14 1.32
N HIS A 135 -53.76 17.11 2.13
CA HIS A 135 -54.83 16.15 2.41
C HIS A 135 -54.71 15.52 3.81
N ASP A 136 -55.68 15.85 4.67
CA ASP A 136 -55.88 15.31 6.00
C ASP A 136 -56.36 13.85 5.95
N HIS A 137 -55.60 12.93 6.56
CA HIS A 137 -56.14 11.66 7.04
C HIS A 137 -55.81 11.47 8.52
N TYR A 138 -56.64 12.10 9.36
CA TYR A 138 -56.78 11.74 10.76
C TYR A 138 -57.23 10.28 10.90
N ARG A 139 -56.50 9.46 11.66
CA ARG A 139 -57.11 8.54 12.64
C ARG A 139 -56.10 7.97 13.65
N GLY A 140 -56.26 8.41 14.90
CA GLY A 140 -56.02 7.60 16.11
C GLY A 140 -54.60 7.65 16.69
N ARG A 141 -54.28 8.62 17.56
CA ARG A 141 -54.49 8.59 19.02
C ARG A 141 -53.57 7.58 19.75
N SER A 142 -52.44 8.06 20.23
CA SER A 142 -51.57 7.46 21.27
C SER A 142 -52.37 7.17 22.55
N PRO A 143 -51.98 6.23 23.46
CA PRO A 143 -50.83 6.49 24.33
C PRO A 143 -50.09 5.25 24.94
N THR A 144 -48.95 5.58 25.55
CA THR A 144 -48.14 4.88 26.57
C THR A 144 -48.78 3.74 27.39
N ARG A 145 -47.98 2.72 27.72
CA ARG A 145 -47.97 2.11 29.07
C ARG A 145 -46.77 1.20 29.35
N GLU A 146 -46.03 1.58 30.39
CA GLU A 146 -45.23 0.71 31.24
C GLU A 146 -46.04 -0.49 31.74
N ARG A 147 -45.40 -1.67 31.85
CA ARG A 147 -45.50 -2.63 32.96
C ARG A 147 -44.54 -3.79 32.65
N ASP A 148 -43.40 -3.95 33.32
CA ASP A 148 -43.26 -4.21 34.77
C ASP A 148 -43.97 -5.52 35.15
N ARG A 149 -43.22 -6.62 35.21
CA ARG A 149 -43.10 -7.56 36.35
C ARG A 149 -42.78 -9.00 35.90
N ASP A 150 -41.64 -9.60 36.26
CA ASP A 150 -41.16 -9.97 37.62
C ASP A 150 -41.49 -11.45 37.93
N ARG A 151 -40.58 -12.10 38.68
CA ARG A 151 -40.74 -13.32 39.52
C ARG A 151 -40.54 -14.72 38.87
N LYS A 152 -39.84 -15.68 39.50
CA LYS A 152 -39.03 -15.75 40.74
C LYS A 152 -38.56 -17.21 40.95
N HIS A 153 -37.45 -17.39 41.68
CA HIS A 153 -37.16 -18.45 42.69
C HIS A 153 -37.01 -19.92 42.21
N GLU A 154 -36.15 -20.79 42.75
CA GLU A 154 -35.58 -20.97 44.11
C GLU A 154 -34.27 -21.82 44.00
N ARG A 155 -33.18 -21.52 44.74
CA ARG A 155 -32.70 -22.16 46.01
C ARG A 155 -32.59 -23.70 45.93
N HIS A 156 -31.59 -24.42 46.46
CA HIS A 156 -30.62 -24.25 47.55
C HIS A 156 -29.71 -25.50 47.54
N HIS A 157 -28.42 -25.43 47.90
CA HIS A 157 -27.80 -26.22 48.98
C HIS A 157 -26.25 -26.16 48.95
N ARG A 158 -25.70 -26.42 50.13
CA ARG A 158 -24.40 -26.04 50.71
C ARG A 158 -23.55 -27.28 51.00
N ALA A 159 -22.25 -27.04 51.21
CA ALA A 159 -21.22 -27.90 51.85
C ALA A 159 -20.62 -29.00 50.96
N MET A 160 -19.32 -29.35 51.06
CA MET A 160 -18.34 -29.21 52.15
C MET A 160 -17.07 -28.48 51.72
#